data_AF-A0AAU7JXB1-F1
#
_entry.id   AF-A0AAU7JXB1-F1
#
_cell.length_a   1.000
_cell.length_b   1.000
_cell.length_c   1.000
_cell.angle_alpha   90.00
_cell.angle_beta   90.00
_cell.angle_gamma   90.00
#
_symmetry.space_group_name_H-M   'P 1'
#
loop_
_entity.id
_entity.type
_entity.pdbx_description
1 polymer ?
#
loop_
_entity_poly.entity_id
_entity_poly.type
_entity_poly.pdbx_seq_one_letter_code
_entity_poly.pdbx_strand_id
1 'polypeptide(L)'
;MSGGFLGRLFGRGQHVDQGDRFVVPAVPTSEDLLASLDRVESIVAAGAVPAPVASRVRRVDQVVRDTIPRLPSLGAGSPQAYSVMATATDYLPEAVGGYLRLPRQFADNRPVDQGKSSLMVLIDQLDLLAATMDKVFDAVCRADADALVAHGRFLAEKFGSASTGGVLDVGSAPIPTMPGGVAGGRPISPQTAQSAEDAGGSGRLQPPTGRDAS
;
A
#
# COMPACT_ATOMS: atom_id res chain seq x y z
N MET A 1 -32.44 -34.70 10.00
CA MET A 1 -33.78 -34.11 10.19
C MET A 1 -33.60 -32.63 10.45
N SER A 2 -34.09 -31.80 9.52
CA SER A 2 -34.49 -30.39 9.63
C SER A 2 -33.44 -29.36 10.11
N GLY A 3 -33.17 -28.23 9.43
CA GLY A 3 -33.81 -27.65 8.25
C GLY A 3 -33.16 -26.30 7.93
N GLY A 4 -33.15 -25.94 6.64
CA GLY A 4 -32.87 -24.61 6.16
C GLY A 4 -34.13 -23.75 6.22
N PHE A 5 -34.01 -22.53 6.76
CA PHE A 5 -35.15 -21.64 7.02
C PHE A 5 -35.05 -20.25 6.36
N LEU A 6 -33.98 -19.94 5.61
CA LEU A 6 -33.79 -18.60 5.02
C LEU A 6 -34.07 -18.52 3.50
N GLY A 7 -34.65 -19.54 2.88
CA GLY A 7 -34.79 -19.62 1.42
C GLY A 7 -36.21 -19.59 0.82
N ARG A 8 -37.28 -19.13 1.50
CA ARG A 8 -38.64 -19.29 0.92
C ARG A 8 -39.72 -18.27 1.31
N LEU A 9 -39.50 -16.96 1.12
CA LEU A 9 -40.63 -16.00 1.27
C LEU A 9 -40.98 -15.14 0.06
N PHE A 10 -40.36 -15.31 -1.10
CA PHE A 10 -40.90 -14.73 -2.35
C PHE A 10 -40.98 -15.81 -3.42
N GLY A 11 -42.18 -16.40 -3.55
CA GLY A 11 -42.46 -17.42 -4.54
C GLY A 11 -42.75 -16.84 -5.92
N ARG A 12 -42.24 -17.52 -6.95
CA ARG A 12 -43.03 -18.23 -7.98
C ARG A 12 -42.34 -18.11 -9.35
N GLY A 13 -42.29 -19.23 -10.06
CA GLY A 13 -42.18 -19.24 -11.51
C GLY A 13 -41.00 -20.05 -12.01
N GLN A 14 -41.31 -21.24 -12.48
CA GLN A 14 -40.38 -22.16 -13.12
C GLN A 14 -39.86 -21.55 -14.42
N HIS A 15 -38.55 -21.33 -14.51
CA HIS A 15 -37.83 -21.29 -15.77
C HIS A 15 -36.68 -22.28 -15.65
N VAL A 16 -36.91 -23.48 -16.17
CA VAL A 16 -35.84 -24.42 -16.49
C VAL A 16 -35.39 -24.02 -17.89
N ASP A 17 -34.37 -23.16 -18.01
CA ASP A 17 -33.64 -23.02 -19.26
C ASP A 17 -32.23 -22.45 -19.10
N GLN A 18 -31.28 -23.19 -19.68
CA GLN A 18 -29.97 -22.79 -20.22
C GLN A 18 -28.94 -22.02 -19.38
N GLY A 19 -27.84 -22.73 -19.08
CA GLY A 19 -26.49 -22.17 -19.10
C GLY A 19 -26.04 -21.53 -17.78
N ASP A 20 -25.81 -22.36 -16.76
CA ASP A 20 -25.14 -21.96 -15.52
C ASP A 20 -23.65 -21.67 -15.80
N ARG A 21 -23.41 -20.53 -16.47
CA ARG A 21 -22.10 -19.88 -16.45
C ARG A 21 -21.91 -19.46 -15.00
N PHE A 22 -21.05 -20.20 -14.29
CA PHE A 22 -20.57 -19.81 -12.98
C PHE A 22 -20.10 -18.34 -13.03
N VAL A 23 -20.94 -17.43 -12.56
CA VAL A 23 -20.60 -16.02 -12.44
C VAL A 23 -19.63 -15.95 -11.28
N VAL A 24 -18.34 -15.93 -11.59
CA VAL A 24 -17.32 -15.65 -10.59
C VAL A 24 -17.68 -14.31 -9.95
N PRO A 25 -17.91 -14.23 -8.63
CA PRO A 25 -18.17 -12.96 -7.99
C PRO A 25 -17.01 -12.01 -8.30
N ALA A 26 -17.33 -10.78 -8.71
CA ALA A 26 -16.32 -9.78 -9.01
C ALA A 26 -15.45 -9.56 -7.77
N VAL A 27 -14.14 -9.47 -7.97
CA VAL A 27 -13.21 -9.11 -6.89
C VAL A 27 -13.64 -7.75 -6.33
N PRO A 28 -13.83 -7.61 -5.00
CA PRO A 28 -14.21 -6.35 -4.40
C PRO A 28 -13.24 -5.24 -4.78
N THR A 29 -13.75 -4.10 -5.23
CA THR A 29 -12.94 -2.93 -5.54
C THR A 29 -12.53 -2.19 -4.26
N SER A 30 -11.51 -1.34 -4.33
CA SER A 30 -11.13 -0.49 -3.19
C SER A 30 -12.29 0.37 -2.68
N GLU A 31 -13.18 0.82 -3.58
CA GLU A 31 -14.39 1.57 -3.21
C GLU A 31 -15.37 0.68 -2.40
N ASP A 32 -15.56 -0.58 -2.81
CA ASP A 32 -16.41 -1.52 -2.07
C ASP A 32 -15.86 -1.80 -0.66
N LEU A 33 -14.54 -1.91 -0.52
CA LEU A 33 -13.89 -2.10 0.78
C LEU A 33 -14.13 -0.89 1.69
N LEU A 34 -13.90 0.33 1.18
CA LEU A 34 -14.12 1.56 1.93
C LEU A 34 -15.60 1.73 2.32
N ALA A 35 -16.53 1.45 1.39
CA ALA A 35 -17.96 1.50 1.68
C ALA A 35 -18.38 0.46 2.74
N SER A 36 -17.71 -0.69 2.80
CA SER A 36 -17.94 -1.69 3.85
C SER A 36 -17.49 -1.18 5.22
N LEU A 37 -16.31 -0.58 5.28
CA LEU A 37 -15.75 0.04 6.47
C LEU A 37 -16.64 1.20 6.98
N ASP A 38 -17.14 2.05 6.08
CA ASP A 38 -18.07 3.14 6.41
C ASP A 38 -19.36 2.62 7.06
N ARG A 39 -19.89 1.47 6.59
CA ARG A 39 -21.07 0.84 7.20
C ARG A 39 -20.77 0.39 8.63
N VAL A 40 -19.62 -0.24 8.87
CA VAL A 40 -19.23 -0.65 10.23
C VAL A 40 -19.05 0.57 11.13
N GLU A 41 -18.40 1.63 10.65
CA GLU A 41 -18.23 2.87 11.41
C GLU A 41 -19.58 3.51 11.75
N SER A 42 -20.55 3.52 10.83
CA SER A 42 -21.89 4.06 11.08
C SER A 42 -22.62 3.34 12.22
N ILE A 43 -22.46 2.02 12.33
CA ILE A 43 -23.01 1.19 13.40
C ILE A 43 -22.38 1.58 14.74
N VAL A 44 -21.07 1.79 14.75
CA VAL A 44 -20.33 2.23 15.95
C VAL A 44 -20.73 3.64 16.36
N ALA A 45 -20.84 4.56 15.40
CA ALA A 45 -21.23 5.95 15.62
C ALA A 45 -22.66 6.09 16.16
N ALA A 46 -23.55 5.15 15.79
CA ALA A 46 -24.92 5.08 16.32
C ALA A 46 -25.00 4.61 17.80
N GLY A 47 -23.87 4.30 18.45
CA GLY A 47 -23.85 3.84 19.85
C GLY A 47 -24.34 2.40 20.04
N ALA A 48 -24.33 1.60 18.98
CA ALA A 48 -24.77 0.21 19.02
C ALA A 48 -23.83 -0.68 19.87
N VAL A 49 -22.58 -0.26 20.07
CA VAL A 49 -21.56 -1.04 20.79
C VAL A 49 -20.99 -0.27 22.00
N PRO A 50 -20.50 -0.96 23.05
CA PRO A 50 -19.78 -0.33 24.16
C PRO A 50 -18.50 0.40 23.71
N ALA A 51 -18.08 1.41 24.46
CA ALA A 51 -16.88 2.22 24.15
C ALA A 51 -15.58 1.41 23.93
N PRO A 52 -15.28 0.36 24.73
CA PRO A 52 -14.08 -0.47 24.50
C PRO A 52 -14.07 -1.20 23.16
N VAL A 53 -15.25 -1.57 22.65
CA VAL A 53 -15.43 -2.19 21.34
C VAL A 53 -15.31 -1.15 20.24
N ALA A 54 -15.99 -0.01 20.40
CA ALA A 54 -15.93 1.11 19.46
C ALA A 54 -14.49 1.55 19.17
N SER A 55 -13.66 1.70 20.23
CA SER A 55 -12.26 2.10 20.09
C SER A 55 -11.44 1.08 19.28
N ARG A 56 -11.71 -0.21 19.43
CA ARG A 56 -10.97 -1.27 18.74
C ARG A 56 -11.40 -1.42 17.30
N VAL A 57 -12.70 -1.34 17.03
CA VAL A 57 -13.23 -1.30 15.67
C VAL A 57 -12.60 -0.15 14.90
N ARG A 58 -12.54 1.06 15.48
CA ARG A 58 -11.88 2.22 14.86
C ARG A 58 -10.40 2.01 14.58
N ARG A 59 -9.68 1.30 15.47
CA ARG A 59 -8.28 0.96 15.24
C ARG A 59 -8.12 0.03 14.04
N VAL A 60 -8.92 -1.05 13.97
CA VAL A 60 -8.90 -1.96 12.81
C VAL A 60 -9.24 -1.20 11.54
N ASP A 61 -10.31 -0.42 11.57
CA ASP A 61 -10.80 0.40 10.46
C ASP A 61 -9.69 1.30 9.89
N GLN A 62 -9.01 2.05 10.76
CA GLN A 62 -7.92 2.95 10.38
C GLN A 62 -6.78 2.21 9.66
N VAL A 63 -6.29 1.11 10.25
CA VAL A 63 -5.16 0.35 9.67
C VAL A 63 -5.54 -0.26 8.33
N VAL A 64 -6.77 -0.76 8.19
CA VAL A 64 -7.26 -1.31 6.92
C VAL A 64 -7.36 -0.20 5.87
N ARG A 65 -7.93 0.97 6.20
CA ARG A 65 -7.98 2.13 5.29
C ARG A 65 -6.60 2.59 4.84
N ASP A 66 -5.63 2.60 5.73
CA ASP A 66 -4.24 2.97 5.42
C ASP A 66 -3.55 1.94 4.50
N THR A 67 -4.00 0.68 4.56
CA THR A 67 -3.47 -0.41 3.74
C THR A 67 -4.13 -0.51 2.35
N ILE A 68 -5.41 -0.16 2.22
CA ILE A 68 -6.20 -0.30 0.97
C ILE A 68 -5.49 0.33 -0.26
N PRO A 69 -4.97 1.57 -0.22
CA PRO A 69 -4.29 2.18 -1.37
C PRO A 69 -3.07 1.41 -1.86
N ARG A 70 -2.48 0.56 -1.00
CA ARG A 70 -1.28 -0.21 -1.29
C ARG A 70 -1.59 -1.65 -1.72
N LEU A 71 -2.86 -2.06 -1.74
CA LEU A 71 -3.27 -3.38 -2.24
C LEU A 71 -2.73 -3.71 -3.64
N PRO A 72 -2.65 -2.76 -4.60
CA PRO A 72 -2.09 -3.06 -5.91
C PRO A 72 -0.60 -3.46 -5.89
N SER A 73 0.19 -2.96 -4.93
CA SER A 73 1.62 -3.28 -4.84
C SER A 73 1.89 -4.67 -4.22
N LEU A 74 0.92 -5.21 -3.48
CA LEU A 74 0.96 -6.56 -2.92
C LEU A 74 0.82 -7.68 -3.96
N GLY A 75 0.41 -7.35 -5.19
CA GLY A 75 0.14 -8.32 -6.24
C GLY A 75 -1.24 -8.99 -6.10
N ALA A 76 -1.91 -9.17 -7.23
CA ALA A 76 -3.22 -9.82 -7.28
C ALA A 76 -3.13 -11.25 -6.74
N GLY A 77 -3.99 -11.58 -5.78
CA GLY A 77 -4.06 -12.91 -5.18
C GLY A 77 -3.03 -13.20 -4.08
N SER A 78 -2.29 -12.20 -3.59
CA SER A 78 -1.42 -12.42 -2.43
C SER A 78 -2.23 -12.69 -1.16
N PRO A 79 -1.70 -13.52 -0.22
CA PRO A 79 -2.37 -13.78 1.05
C PRO A 79 -2.65 -12.51 1.87
N GLN A 80 -1.75 -11.52 1.78
CA GLN A 80 -1.88 -10.23 2.43
C GLN A 80 -3.03 -9.42 1.83
N ALA A 81 -3.11 -9.33 0.50
CA ALA A 81 -4.22 -8.63 -0.16
C ALA A 81 -5.56 -9.29 0.18
N TYR A 82 -5.62 -10.62 0.17
CA TYR A 82 -6.81 -11.36 0.60
C TYR A 82 -7.19 -11.05 2.05
N SER A 83 -6.23 -11.05 2.97
CA SER A 83 -6.48 -10.80 4.38
C SER A 83 -7.08 -9.41 4.63
N VAL A 84 -6.61 -8.38 3.91
CA VAL A 84 -7.14 -7.01 4.00
C VAL A 84 -8.55 -6.95 3.41
N MET A 85 -8.77 -7.53 2.23
CA MET A 85 -10.10 -7.59 1.61
C MET A 85 -11.11 -8.27 2.53
N ALA A 86 -10.79 -9.49 2.99
CA ALA A 86 -11.65 -10.27 3.87
C ALA A 86 -11.88 -9.59 5.23
N THR A 87 -10.91 -8.83 5.75
CA THR A 87 -11.11 -8.06 6.97
C THR A 87 -12.16 -6.96 6.78
N ALA A 88 -12.11 -6.24 5.66
CA ALA A 88 -13.07 -5.18 5.34
C ALA A 88 -14.46 -5.71 4.98
N THR A 89 -14.56 -6.84 4.27
CA THR A 89 -15.85 -7.35 3.75
C THR A 89 -16.52 -8.34 4.67
N ASP A 90 -15.76 -9.18 5.39
CA ASP A 90 -16.29 -10.34 6.08
C ASP A 90 -15.98 -10.30 7.58
N TYR A 91 -14.71 -10.28 7.98
CA TYR A 91 -14.33 -10.54 9.36
C TYR A 91 -14.77 -9.44 10.33
N LEU A 92 -14.51 -8.17 9.99
CA LEU A 92 -14.90 -7.06 10.86
C LEU A 92 -16.43 -6.87 10.91
N PRO A 93 -17.15 -6.83 9.78
CA PRO A 93 -18.61 -6.75 9.79
C PRO A 93 -19.27 -7.93 10.50
N GLU A 94 -18.76 -9.16 10.31
CA GLU A 94 -19.32 -10.35 10.94
C GLU A 94 -19.09 -10.37 12.45
N ALA A 95 -17.90 -9.98 12.92
CA ALA A 95 -17.59 -9.91 14.36
C ALA A 95 -18.50 -8.90 15.08
N VAL A 96 -18.63 -7.69 14.52
CA VAL A 96 -19.52 -6.65 15.08
C VAL A 96 -20.98 -7.08 14.99
N GLY A 97 -21.43 -7.58 13.84
CA GLY A 97 -22.79 -8.07 13.64
C GLY A 97 -23.15 -9.24 14.56
N GLY A 98 -22.21 -10.15 14.81
CA GLY A 98 -22.37 -11.29 15.72
C GLY A 98 -22.67 -10.87 17.14
N TYR A 99 -21.96 -9.87 17.66
CA TYR A 99 -22.23 -9.29 18.97
C TYR A 99 -23.57 -8.56 19.01
N LEU A 100 -23.91 -7.80 17.97
CA LEU A 100 -25.17 -7.03 17.92
C LEU A 100 -26.43 -7.89 17.76
N ARG A 101 -26.31 -9.12 17.26
CA ARG A 101 -27.42 -10.09 17.22
C ARG A 101 -27.79 -10.62 18.61
N LEU A 102 -26.92 -10.47 19.61
CA LEU A 102 -27.16 -10.94 20.97
C LEU A 102 -27.88 -9.87 21.81
N PRO A 103 -28.82 -10.25 22.69
CA PRO A 103 -29.35 -9.32 23.70
C PRO A 103 -28.22 -8.77 24.58
N ARG A 104 -28.13 -7.45 24.77
CA ARG A 104 -27.00 -6.80 25.47
C ARG A 104 -26.70 -7.38 26.85
N GLN A 105 -27.75 -7.61 27.66
CA GLN A 105 -27.62 -8.22 28.99
C GLN A 105 -26.99 -9.63 28.97
N PHE A 106 -27.16 -10.37 27.87
CA PHE A 106 -26.53 -11.67 27.67
C PHE A 106 -25.09 -11.49 27.22
N ALA A 107 -24.86 -10.64 26.22
CA ALA A 107 -23.54 -10.42 25.63
C ALA A 107 -22.49 -9.91 26.64
N ASP A 108 -22.92 -9.09 27.60
CA ASP A 108 -22.01 -8.45 28.55
C ASP A 108 -21.70 -9.33 29.78
N ASN A 109 -22.66 -10.13 30.24
CA ASN A 109 -22.59 -10.77 31.57
C ASN A 109 -22.55 -12.31 31.55
N ARG A 110 -22.99 -12.96 30.46
CA ARG A 110 -23.01 -14.43 30.42
C ARG A 110 -21.69 -14.98 29.88
N PRO A 111 -21.07 -15.95 30.57
CA PRO A 111 -19.92 -16.65 30.01
C PRO A 111 -20.36 -17.49 28.82
N VAL A 112 -19.62 -17.40 27.72
CA VAL A 112 -19.92 -18.10 26.46
C VAL A 112 -18.81 -19.03 26.02
N ASP A 113 -17.54 -18.69 26.29
CA ASP A 113 -16.39 -19.51 25.94
C ASP A 113 -15.29 -19.34 26.99
N GLN A 114 -14.77 -20.45 27.52
CA GLN A 114 -13.72 -20.45 28.55
C GLN A 114 -13.98 -19.51 29.75
N GLY A 115 -15.25 -19.25 30.08
CA GLY A 115 -15.64 -18.31 31.14
C GLY A 115 -15.63 -16.82 30.75
N LYS A 116 -15.24 -16.48 29.52
CA LYS A 116 -15.31 -15.11 28.97
C LYS A 116 -16.72 -14.79 28.50
N SER A 117 -17.14 -13.53 28.65
CA SER A 117 -18.38 -13.04 28.05
C SER A 117 -18.23 -12.79 26.56
N SER A 118 -19.35 -12.70 25.82
CA SER A 118 -19.32 -12.41 24.37
C SER A 118 -18.60 -11.08 24.09
N LEU A 119 -18.73 -10.10 24.99
CA LEU A 119 -17.99 -8.84 24.93
C LEU A 119 -16.47 -9.05 24.99
N MET A 120 -15.98 -9.88 25.92
CA MET A 120 -14.55 -10.18 26.04
C MET A 120 -14.02 -10.94 24.82
N VAL A 121 -14.79 -11.91 24.32
CA VAL A 121 -14.42 -12.66 23.10
C VAL A 121 -14.32 -11.73 21.90
N LEU A 122 -15.27 -10.80 21.73
CA LEU A 122 -15.21 -9.80 20.65
C LEU A 122 -13.98 -8.90 20.79
N ILE A 123 -13.67 -8.46 22.00
CA ILE A 123 -12.48 -7.63 22.28
C ILE A 123 -11.21 -8.36 21.82
N ASP A 124 -11.04 -9.62 22.20
CA ASP A 124 -9.88 -10.43 21.82
C ASP A 124 -9.78 -10.60 20.29
N GLN A 125 -10.92 -10.82 19.63
CA GLN A 125 -11.00 -10.92 18.16
C GLN A 125 -10.56 -9.62 17.48
N LEU A 126 -11.05 -8.48 17.94
CA LEU A 126 -10.69 -7.17 17.37
C LEU A 126 -9.22 -6.83 17.61
N ASP A 127 -8.68 -7.18 18.77
CA ASP A 127 -7.26 -6.98 19.08
C ASP A 127 -6.36 -7.86 18.18
N LEU A 128 -6.78 -9.10 17.91
CA LEU A 128 -6.11 -9.98 16.96
C LEU A 128 -6.16 -9.44 15.52
N LEU A 129 -7.33 -8.97 15.08
CA LEU A 129 -7.50 -8.35 13.77
C LEU A 129 -6.57 -7.14 13.62
N ALA A 130 -6.56 -6.23 14.60
CA ALA A 130 -5.71 -5.05 14.58
C ALA A 130 -4.23 -5.41 14.49
N ALA A 131 -3.75 -6.31 15.36
CA ALA A 131 -2.35 -6.74 15.36
C ALA A 131 -1.94 -7.46 14.06
N THR A 132 -2.88 -8.14 13.40
CA THR A 132 -2.62 -8.79 12.12
C THR A 132 -2.54 -7.77 10.99
N MET A 133 -3.45 -6.80 10.94
CA MET A 133 -3.42 -5.73 9.94
C MET A 133 -2.20 -4.82 10.10
N ASP A 134 -1.77 -4.54 11.33
CA ASP A 134 -0.53 -3.80 11.61
C ASP A 134 0.68 -4.50 10.96
N LYS A 135 0.79 -5.82 11.09
CA LYS A 135 1.87 -6.61 10.46
C LYS A 135 1.81 -6.57 8.93
N VAL A 136 0.60 -6.62 8.37
CA VAL A 136 0.42 -6.54 6.92
C VAL A 136 0.86 -5.16 6.43
N PHE A 137 0.41 -4.09 7.09
CA PHE A 137 0.80 -2.72 6.78
C PHE A 137 2.32 -2.52 6.85
N ASP A 138 2.96 -3.01 7.92
CA ASP A 138 4.41 -2.94 8.10
C ASP A 138 5.18 -3.71 7.01
N ALA A 139 4.67 -4.88 6.59
CA ALA A 139 5.28 -5.67 5.52
C ALA A 139 5.22 -4.94 4.18
N VAL A 140 4.09 -4.30 3.88
CA VAL A 140 3.90 -3.50 2.66
C VAL A 140 4.81 -2.28 2.67
N CYS A 141 4.83 -1.53 3.77
CA CYS A 141 5.67 -0.34 3.90
C CYS A 141 7.16 -0.68 3.78
N ARG A 142 7.58 -1.84 4.28
CA ARG A 142 8.95 -2.34 4.10
C ARG A 142 9.26 -2.68 2.65
N ALA A 143 8.35 -3.37 1.94
CA ALA A 143 8.53 -3.68 0.53
C ALA A 143 8.65 -2.42 -0.34
N ASP A 144 7.81 -1.40 -0.06
CA ASP A 144 7.87 -0.11 -0.75
C ASP A 144 9.20 0.62 -0.48
N ALA A 145 9.69 0.59 0.76
CA ALA A 145 10.98 1.18 1.12
C ALA A 145 12.16 0.46 0.43
N ASP A 146 12.14 -0.87 0.37
CA ASP A 146 13.16 -1.67 -0.32
C ASP A 146 13.19 -1.37 -1.82
N ALA A 147 12.01 -1.22 -2.44
CA ALA A 147 11.89 -0.82 -3.85
C ALA A 147 12.47 0.58 -4.10
N LEU A 148 12.23 1.54 -3.20
CA LEU A 148 12.80 2.89 -3.30
C LEU A 148 14.33 2.87 -3.21
N VAL A 149 14.90 2.09 -2.29
CA VAL A 149 16.36 1.94 -2.14
C VAL A 149 16.97 1.30 -3.39
N ALA A 150 16.34 0.25 -3.92
CA ALA A 150 16.79 -0.40 -5.15
C ALA A 150 16.77 0.57 -6.34
N HIS A 151 15.73 1.39 -6.47
CA HIS A 151 15.65 2.42 -7.50
C HIS A 151 16.77 3.46 -7.36
N GLY A 152 17.08 3.91 -6.13
CA GLY A 152 18.18 4.84 -5.87
C GLY A 152 19.55 4.28 -6.27
N ARG A 153 19.81 2.99 -5.99
CA ARG A 153 21.05 2.31 -6.43
C ARG A 153 21.14 2.25 -7.95
N PHE A 154 20.06 1.89 -8.63
CA PHE A 154 20.00 1.88 -10.08
C PHE A 154 20.30 3.26 -10.70
N LEU A 155 19.75 4.34 -10.12
CA LEU A 155 20.05 5.70 -10.56
C LEU A 155 21.52 6.07 -10.35
N ALA A 156 22.09 5.71 -9.19
CA ALA A 156 23.51 5.95 -8.90
C ALA A 156 24.43 5.20 -9.87
N GLU A 157 24.11 3.95 -10.22
CA GLU A 157 24.88 3.19 -11.21
C GLU A 157 24.79 3.82 -12.60
N LYS A 158 23.57 4.20 -13.02
CA LYS A 158 23.30 4.72 -14.37
C LYS A 158 23.85 6.12 -14.61
N PHE A 159 23.84 6.98 -13.61
CA PHE A 159 24.23 8.39 -13.75
C PHE A 159 25.49 8.77 -12.95
N GLY A 160 25.79 8.08 -11.86
CA GLY A 160 26.99 8.36 -11.04
C GLY A 160 28.30 7.95 -11.72
N SER A 161 28.28 6.95 -12.60
CA SER A 161 29.46 6.55 -13.40
C SER A 161 29.74 7.51 -14.56
N ALA A 162 28.76 8.31 -14.99
CA ALA A 162 28.94 9.28 -16.08
C ALA A 162 29.63 10.58 -15.62
N SER A 163 29.77 10.80 -14.31
CA SER A 163 30.37 12.02 -13.74
C SER A 163 31.82 11.83 -13.27
N THR A 164 32.36 10.61 -13.26
CA THR A 164 33.80 10.41 -13.07
C THR A 164 34.47 10.37 -14.43
N GLY A 165 34.83 11.54 -14.92
CA GLY A 165 35.75 11.72 -16.04
C GLY A 165 37.08 11.02 -15.75
N GLY A 166 37.16 9.76 -16.14
CA GLY A 166 38.39 8.97 -16.20
C GLY A 166 38.96 9.06 -17.61
N VAL A 167 40.19 9.56 -17.68
CA VAL A 167 40.90 9.97 -18.89
C VAL A 167 40.82 8.93 -20.01
N LEU A 168 40.44 9.36 -21.21
CA LEU A 168 40.81 8.64 -22.43
C LEU A 168 42.33 8.79 -22.58
N ASP A 169 43.05 7.76 -22.16
CA ASP A 169 44.44 7.57 -22.56
C ASP A 169 44.46 7.34 -24.08
N VAL A 170 44.62 8.43 -24.84
CA VAL A 170 45.09 8.38 -26.23
C VAL A 170 46.60 8.11 -26.18
N GLY A 171 46.95 6.93 -25.70
CA GLY A 171 48.31 6.43 -25.53
C GLY A 171 48.55 5.20 -26.38
N SER A 172 49.11 5.40 -27.57
CA SER A 172 49.68 4.37 -28.45
C SER A 172 48.71 3.39 -29.13
N ALA A 173 48.04 3.86 -30.19
CA ALA A 173 47.81 2.99 -31.33
C ALA A 173 49.14 2.80 -32.10
N PRO A 174 49.57 1.57 -32.44
CA PRO A 174 50.65 1.38 -33.39
C PRO A 174 50.18 1.83 -34.77
N ILE A 175 50.83 2.86 -35.32
CA ILE A 175 50.55 3.41 -36.65
C ILE A 175 51.03 2.40 -37.71
N PRO A 176 50.16 1.90 -38.61
CA PRO A 176 50.62 1.16 -39.78
C PRO A 176 51.40 2.11 -40.70
N THR A 177 52.68 1.83 -40.92
CA THR A 177 53.52 2.60 -41.85
C THR A 177 53.09 2.26 -43.29
N MET A 178 52.42 3.19 -43.97
CA MET A 178 52.18 3.11 -45.42
C MET A 178 53.32 3.83 -46.17
N PRO A 179 53.81 3.28 -47.29
CA PRO A 179 54.90 3.87 -48.03
C PRO A 179 54.43 5.04 -48.92
N GLY A 180 55.10 6.18 -48.77
CA GLY A 180 55.46 7.16 -49.81
C GLY A 180 54.36 7.73 -50.73
N GLY A 181 53.96 8.98 -50.46
CA GLY A 181 53.24 9.82 -51.43
C GLY A 181 53.39 11.30 -51.07
N VAL A 182 54.02 12.06 -51.96
CA VAL A 182 54.56 13.40 -51.76
C VAL A 182 53.54 14.55 -51.79
N ALA A 183 53.95 15.64 -51.12
CA ALA A 183 53.73 17.05 -51.47
C ALA A 183 52.51 17.82 -50.91
N GLY A 184 52.83 18.76 -50.01
CA GLY A 184 52.46 20.18 -50.18
C GLY A 184 51.31 20.72 -49.33
N GLY A 185 51.63 21.44 -48.24
CA GLY A 185 50.66 22.31 -47.56
C GLY A 185 51.14 22.84 -46.21
N ARG A 186 51.33 24.16 -46.12
CA ARG A 186 51.96 24.94 -45.03
C ARG A 186 51.17 24.88 -43.70
N PRO A 187 51.82 24.93 -42.51
CA PRO A 187 51.12 24.88 -41.23
C PRO A 187 50.50 26.23 -40.85
N ILE A 188 49.26 26.19 -40.35
CA ILE A 188 48.62 27.30 -39.62
C ILE A 188 48.64 26.95 -38.12
N SER A 189 49.29 27.80 -37.32
CA SER A 189 49.33 27.71 -35.86
C SER A 189 47.95 28.02 -35.25
N PRO A 190 47.53 27.34 -34.16
CA PRO A 190 46.36 27.75 -33.41
C PRO A 190 46.70 28.85 -32.40
N GLN A 191 45.93 29.93 -32.43
CA GLN A 191 45.97 31.04 -31.50
C GLN A 191 45.02 30.78 -30.32
N THR A 192 45.50 31.14 -29.13
CA THR A 192 44.84 31.15 -27.82
C THR A 192 43.72 32.19 -27.71
N ALA A 193 42.62 31.82 -27.02
CA ALA A 193 41.75 32.68 -26.20
C ALA A 193 40.80 31.75 -25.41
N GLN A 194 40.95 31.48 -24.10
CA GLN A 194 40.67 32.30 -22.91
C GLN A 194 39.24 32.88 -22.83
N SER A 195 38.49 32.33 -21.87
CA SER A 195 37.67 32.98 -20.82
C SER A 195 36.53 33.96 -21.17
N ALA A 196 35.32 33.60 -20.71
CA ALA A 196 34.32 34.45 -20.03
C ALA A 196 33.23 33.50 -19.47
N GLU A 197 33.15 33.23 -18.17
CA GLU A 197 32.41 34.00 -17.13
C GLU A 197 30.88 33.98 -17.40
N ASP A 198 30.08 33.27 -16.60
CA ASP A 198 29.61 33.58 -15.23
C ASP A 198 28.31 34.42 -15.24
N ALA A 199 27.45 34.17 -14.24
CA ALA A 199 26.07 34.64 -14.00
C ALA A 199 24.95 33.74 -14.53
N GLY A 200 24.02 33.22 -13.73
CA GLY A 200 23.79 33.40 -12.29
C GLY A 200 22.47 32.74 -11.87
N GLY A 201 22.24 32.66 -10.55
CA GLY A 201 20.89 32.60 -10.00
C GLY A 201 20.45 31.32 -9.28
N SER A 202 21.25 30.74 -8.38
CA SER A 202 20.73 29.83 -7.35
C SER A 202 20.01 30.62 -6.25
N GLY A 203 18.68 30.71 -6.33
CA GLY A 203 17.82 31.22 -5.27
C GLY A 203 17.58 30.16 -4.20
N ARG A 204 18.47 30.08 -3.21
CA ARG A 204 18.30 29.25 -2.00
C ARG A 204 17.52 30.07 -0.96
N LEU A 205 16.22 29.86 -0.84
CA LEU A 205 15.42 30.43 0.25
C LEU A 205 15.52 29.53 1.49
N GLN A 206 16.16 30.06 2.51
CA GLN A 206 16.29 29.52 3.85
C GLN A 206 15.14 30.08 4.72
N PRO A 207 14.42 29.27 5.52
CA PRO A 207 13.41 29.79 6.43
C PRO A 207 14.08 30.39 7.69
N PRO A 208 13.57 31.53 8.22
CA PRO A 208 14.10 32.11 9.44
C PRO A 208 13.68 31.32 10.68
N THR A 209 14.68 31.00 11.50
CA THR A 209 14.59 30.44 12.85
C THR A 209 13.88 31.38 13.81
N GLY A 210 13.02 30.81 14.67
CA GLY A 210 12.31 31.51 15.74
C GLY A 210 13.25 32.16 16.76
N ARG A 211 12.73 33.21 17.40
CA ARG A 211 13.37 33.88 18.53
C ARG A 211 12.35 34.13 19.63
N ASP A 212 12.59 33.49 20.76
CA ASP A 212 12.00 33.78 22.06
C ASP A 212 12.41 35.17 22.57
N ALA A 213 11.47 35.87 23.19
CA ALA A 213 11.63 36.82 24.30
C ALA A 213 10.20 37.18 24.76
N SER A 214 9.73 36.65 25.91
CA SER A 214 9.72 37.31 27.22
C SER A 214 8.92 38.61 27.24
#